data_AF-A0A8X7RRA9-F1
#
_entry.id   AF-A0A8X7RRA9-F1
#
_cell.length_a   1.000
_cell.length_b   1.000
_cell.length_c   1.000
_cell.angle_alpha   90.00
_cell.angle_beta   90.00
_cell.angle_gamma   90.00
#
_symmetry.space_group_name_H-M   'P 1'
#
loop_
_entity.id
_entity.type
_entity.pdbx_description
1 polymer ?
#
loop_
_entity_poly.entity_id
_entity_poly.type
_entity_poly.pdbx_seq_one_letter_code
_entity_poly.pdbx_strand_id
1 'polypeptide(L)' 'GKEEELSQIHAMLEIKEKLSKQKLLERLLGKKEPLSEMETSLKLKLMSEML' A
#
# COMPACT_ATOMS: atom_id res chain seq x y z
N GLY A 1 -27.35 4.69 -10.60
CA GLY A 1 -27.61 3.60 -11.59
C GLY A 1 -26.44 2.62 -11.64
N LYS A 2 -26.54 1.51 -12.37
CA LYS A 2 -25.50 0.44 -12.38
C LYS A 2 -24.07 0.95 -12.61
N GLU A 3 -23.87 1.90 -13.51
CA GLU A 3 -22.55 2.52 -13.79
C GLU A 3 -21.99 3.30 -12.59
N GLU A 4 -22.86 3.93 -11.82
CA GLU A 4 -22.53 4.74 -10.65
C GLU A 4 -22.08 3.84 -9.48
N GLU A 5 -22.75 2.70 -9.30
CA GLU A 5 -22.36 1.69 -8.33
C GLU A 5 -21.01 1.06 -8.67
N LEU A 6 -20.75 0.77 -9.95
CA LEU A 6 -19.45 0.27 -10.40
C LEU A 6 -18.34 1.28 -10.16
N SER A 7 -18.58 2.57 -10.47
CA SER A 7 -17.63 3.65 -10.22
C SER A 7 -17.27 3.77 -8.73
N GLN A 8 -18.27 3.66 -7.85
CA GLN A 8 -18.05 3.67 -6.40
C GLN A 8 -17.21 2.47 -5.92
N ILE A 9 -17.47 1.27 -6.44
CA ILE A 9 -16.69 0.07 -6.11
C ILE A 9 -15.24 0.25 -6.54
N HIS A 10 -14.98 0.77 -7.74
CA HIS A 10 -13.63 1.04 -8.21
C HIS A 10 -12.90 2.04 -7.31
N ALA A 11 -13.54 3.15 -6.96
CA ALA A 11 -12.96 4.13 -6.03
C ALA A 11 -12.63 3.51 -4.66
N MET A 12 -13.52 2.66 -4.12
CA MET A 12 -13.27 1.95 -2.86
C MET A 12 -12.10 0.97 -2.97
N LEU A 13 -11.94 0.28 -4.09
CA LEU A 13 -10.83 -0.64 -4.33
C LEU A 13 -9.49 0.10 -4.38
N GLU A 14 -9.43 1.26 -5.05
CA GLU A 14 -8.23 2.09 -5.09
C GLU A 14 -7.84 2.59 -3.69
N ILE A 15 -8.81 3.06 -2.90
CA ILE A 15 -8.57 3.49 -1.52
C ILE A 15 -8.07 2.30 -0.67
N LYS A 16 -8.68 1.13 -0.81
CA LYS A 16 -8.28 -0.08 -0.09
C LYS A 16 -6.86 -0.51 -0.45
N GLU A 17 -6.48 -0.42 -1.72
CA GLU A 17 -5.12 -0.74 -2.18
C GLU A 17 -4.10 0.20 -1.55
N LYS A 18 -4.34 1.52 -1.63
CA LYS A 18 -3.48 2.55 -1.02
C LYS A 18 -3.30 2.32 0.48
N LEU A 19 -4.40 2.07 1.20
CA LEU A 19 -4.35 1.79 2.65
C LEU A 19 -3.56 0.51 2.96
N SER A 20 -3.68 -0.52 2.12
CA SER A 20 -2.97 -1.78 2.30
C SER A 20 -1.46 -1.61 2.13
N LYS A 21 -1.03 -0.84 1.12
CA LYS A 21 0.38 -0.47 0.89
C LYS A 21 0.94 0.33 2.06
N GLN A 22 0.19 1.33 2.55
CA GLN A 22 0.59 2.13 3.72
C GLN A 22 0.78 1.27 4.97
N LYS A 23 -0.17 0.38 5.31
CA LYS A 23 -0.05 -0.54 6.46
C LYS A 23 1.13 -1.51 6.33
N LEU A 24 1.50 -1.89 5.12
CA LEU A 24 2.67 -2.72 4.89
C LEU A 24 3.95 -1.93 5.12
N LEU A 25 4.02 -0.70 4.61
CA LEU A 25 5.15 0.19 4.82
C LEU A 25 5.35 0.50 6.32
N GLU A 26 4.28 0.82 7.06
CA GLU A 26 4.32 1.04 8.51
C GLU A 26 4.91 -0.17 9.25
N ARG A 27 4.53 -1.40 8.86
CA ARG A 27 5.08 -2.62 9.45
C ARG A 27 6.56 -2.80 9.14
N LEU A 28 7.00 -2.50 7.92
CA LEU A 28 8.42 -2.55 7.55
C LEU A 28 9.25 -1.49 8.30
N LEU A 29 8.68 -0.30 8.52
CA LEU A 29 9.32 0.78 9.29
C LEU A 29 9.39 0.47 10.79
N GLY A 30 8.38 -0.23 11.33
CA GLY A 30 8.29 -0.58 12.74
C GLY A 30 9.06 -1.84 13.16
N LYS A 31 9.74 -2.52 12.23
CA LYS A 31 10.54 -3.70 12.56
C LYS A 31 11.73 -3.33 13.47
N LYS A 32 11.93 -4.11 14.53
CA LYS A 32 13.05 -3.96 15.46
C LYS A 32 14.34 -4.62 14.98
N GLU A 33 14.19 -5.64 14.14
CA GLU A 33 15.31 -6.35 13.51
C GLU A 33 15.68 -5.69 12.18
N PRO A 34 16.93 -5.81 11.73
CA PRO A 34 17.32 -5.34 10.40
C PRO A 34 16.44 -5.97 9.31
N LEU A 35 16.08 -5.16 8.32
CA LEU A 35 15.36 -5.66 7.15
C LEU A 35 16.29 -6.54 6.31
N SER A 36 15.76 -7.64 5.80
CA SER A 36 16.41 -8.38 4.72
C SER A 36 16.53 -7.50 3.46
N GLU A 37 17.36 -7.92 2.51
CA GLU A 37 17.53 -7.22 1.24
C GLU A 37 16.20 -7.07 0.48
N MET A 38 15.40 -8.13 0.44
CA MET A 38 14.09 -8.12 -0.20
C MET A 38 13.11 -7.15 0.48
N GLU A 39 13.12 -7.10 1.80
CA GLU A 39 12.27 -6.19 2.58
C GLU A 39 12.71 -4.74 2.44
N THR A 40 14.02 -4.50 2.34
CA THR A 40 14.57 -3.18 2.06
C THR A 40 14.15 -2.70 0.68
N SER A 41 14.28 -3.55 -0.34
CA SER A 41 13.83 -3.25 -1.70
C SER A 41 12.33 -2.96 -1.74
N LEU A 42 11.51 -3.78 -1.06
CA LEU A 42 10.07 -3.57 -0.97
C LEU A 42 9.73 -2.24 -0.27
N LYS A 43 10.40 -1.92 0.85
CA LYS A 43 10.23 -0.66 1.57
C LYS A 43 10.53 0.54 0.65
N LEU A 44 11.66 0.52 -0.06
CA LEU A 44 12.04 1.61 -0.97
C LEU A 44 11.02 1.78 -2.10
N LYS A 45 10.55 0.68 -2.69
CA LYS A 45 9.52 0.70 -3.72
C LYS A 45 8.22 1.31 -3.20
N LEU A 46 7.75 0.89 -2.02
CA LEU A 46 6.54 1.43 -1.40
C LEU A 46 6.69 2.92 -1.06
N MET A 47 7.85 3.36 -0.57
CA MET A 47 8.11 4.79 -0.32
C MET A 47 8.05 5.60 -1.61
N SER A 48 8.63 5.10 -2.70
CA SER A 48 8.62 5.78 -4.00
C SER A 48 7.23 5.84 -4.64
N GLU A 49 6.39 4.83 -4.44
CA GLU A 49 4.99 4.83 -4.94
C GLU A 49 4.08 5.79 -4.16
N MET A 50 4.52 6.22 -2.96
CA MET A 50 3.74 7.08 -2.06
C MET A 50 4.19 8.54 -2.05
N LEU A 51 5.28 8.88 -2.77
CA LEU A 51 5.72 10.25 -3.04
C LEU A 51 5.03 10.79 -4.30
#